data_AF-A0A7S2TZB1-F1
#
_entry.id   AF-A0A7S2TZB1-F1
#
_cell.length_a   1.000
_cell.length_b   1.000
_cell.length_c   1.000
_cell.angle_alpha   90.00
_cell.angle_beta   90.00
_cell.angle_gamma   90.00
#
_symmetry.space_group_name_H-M   'P 1'
#
loop_
_entity.id
_entity.type
_entity.pdbx_description
1 polymer ?
#
loop_
_entity_poly.entity_id
_entity_poly.type
_entity_poly.pdbx_seq_one_letter_code
_entity_poly.pdbx_strand_id
1 'polypeptide(L)'
;KPVDVAAGAKGVVVGADLVAIARARAARARAESNQTQLVEQIMTASKRKGESLEAKGASGGVTSVRQAPEMPLLILDLPNICMRHGQHKRFSCAGIQLCIEHFRKRGFKKMVAFVPEHLLDYENAGKHAHLLRLGFETADAAKTKLPDNISLLLSLKEEGYVVSTPPQDYDDSYCISYAHKHNGVVVTNDKYRDCKIHGVTWDWLRSHLMTFTFVDDEFMPNPDFKFPS
;
A
#
# COMPACT_ATOMS: atom_id res chain seq x y z
N LYS A 1 24.69 38.13 47.79
CA LYS A 1 24.48 36.86 47.05
C LYS A 1 23.49 37.13 45.93
N PRO A 2 23.93 37.26 44.67
CA PRO A 2 23.03 37.25 43.52
C PRO A 2 22.93 35.85 42.92
N VAL A 3 21.85 35.67 42.15
CA VAL A 3 21.39 34.46 41.46
C VAL A 3 21.99 34.43 40.05
N ASP A 4 22.59 33.31 39.66
CA ASP A 4 23.03 33.05 38.28
C ASP A 4 21.84 32.61 37.42
N VAL A 5 21.59 33.35 36.33
CA VAL A 5 20.62 33.01 35.29
C VAL A 5 21.40 32.49 34.09
N ALA A 6 21.25 31.19 33.78
CA ALA A 6 21.85 30.56 32.61
C ALA A 6 21.18 31.07 31.32
N ALA A 7 21.96 31.72 30.45
CA ALA A 7 21.53 32.13 29.12
C ALA A 7 21.50 30.92 28.17
N GLY A 8 20.34 30.71 27.54
CA GLY A 8 20.10 29.63 26.58
C GLY A 8 20.87 29.82 25.26
N ALA A 9 21.51 28.74 24.81
CA ALA A 9 22.07 28.64 23.48
C ALA A 9 20.94 28.51 22.44
N LYS A 10 20.60 29.62 21.77
CA LYS A 10 19.85 29.58 20.50
C LYS A 10 20.83 29.20 19.39
N GLY A 11 20.79 27.93 18.99
CA GLY A 11 21.51 27.45 17.79
C GLY A 11 21.00 28.16 16.55
N VAL A 12 21.87 28.95 15.92
CA VAL A 12 21.66 29.56 14.61
C VAL A 12 21.79 28.45 13.56
N VAL A 13 20.70 28.14 12.86
CA VAL A 13 20.73 27.23 11.70
C VAL A 13 21.50 27.95 10.59
N VAL A 14 22.67 27.42 10.23
CA VAL A 14 23.59 28.00 9.25
C VAL A 14 22.97 27.91 7.85
N GLY A 15 23.13 28.94 7.02
CA GLY A 15 22.44 29.11 5.73
C GLY A 15 22.56 27.97 4.70
N ALA A 16 23.50 27.02 4.89
CA ALA A 16 23.60 25.82 4.07
C ALA A 16 22.43 24.83 4.30
N ASP A 17 21.91 24.73 5.53
CA ASP A 17 20.79 23.84 5.87
C ASP A 17 19.45 24.32 5.30
N LEU A 18 19.24 25.63 5.21
CA LEU A 18 18.02 26.19 4.63
C LEU A 18 17.91 25.87 3.12
N VAL A 19 19.03 25.86 2.42
CA VAL A 19 19.08 25.50 0.99
C VAL A 19 18.83 24.01 0.80
N ALA A 20 19.35 23.15 1.67
CA ALA A 20 19.08 21.71 1.65
C ALA A 20 17.59 21.41 1.92
N ILE A 21 16.99 22.06 2.92
CA ILE A 21 15.56 21.94 3.24
C ILE A 21 14.69 22.42 2.07
N ALA A 22 15.06 23.54 1.43
CA ALA A 22 14.33 24.04 0.26
C ALA A 22 14.40 23.08 -0.94
N ARG A 23 15.57 22.47 -1.20
CA ARG A 23 15.75 21.46 -2.24
C ARG A 23 14.94 20.20 -1.96
N ALA A 24 14.92 19.73 -0.71
CA ALA A 24 14.12 18.56 -0.30
C ALA A 24 12.61 18.82 -0.47
N ARG A 25 12.12 20.01 -0.10
CA ARG A 25 10.73 20.42 -0.32
C ARG A 25 10.37 20.50 -1.81
N ALA A 26 11.25 21.06 -2.63
CA ALA A 26 11.04 21.13 -4.07
C ALA A 26 11.05 19.75 -4.75
N ALA A 27 11.93 18.84 -4.31
CA ALA A 27 11.96 17.46 -4.78
C ALA A 27 10.69 16.70 -4.40
N ARG A 28 10.20 16.90 -3.17
CA ARG A 28 8.93 16.31 -2.69
C ARG A 28 7.72 16.83 -3.47
N ALA A 29 7.60 18.15 -3.67
CA ALA A 29 6.52 18.73 -4.47
C ALA A 29 6.54 18.23 -5.93
N ARG A 30 7.74 18.01 -6.49
CA ARG A 30 7.89 17.44 -7.84
C ARG A 30 7.50 15.96 -7.90
N ALA A 31 7.83 15.18 -6.87
CA ALA A 31 7.40 13.78 -6.76
C ALA A 31 5.87 13.66 -6.61
N GLU A 32 5.26 14.50 -5.76
CA GLU A 32 3.80 14.57 -5.57
C GLU A 32 3.08 14.98 -6.87
N SER A 33 3.64 15.94 -7.62
CA SER A 33 3.11 16.34 -8.93
C SER A 33 3.21 15.23 -9.98
N ASN A 34 4.36 14.53 -10.05
CA ASN A 34 4.56 13.41 -10.97
C ASN A 34 3.63 12.23 -10.64
N GLN A 35 3.43 11.93 -9.35
CA GLN A 35 2.51 10.87 -8.92
C GLN A 35 1.06 11.21 -9.25
N THR A 36 0.65 12.46 -9.03
CA THR A 36 -0.70 12.93 -9.39
C THR A 36 -0.94 12.85 -10.91
N GLN A 37 0.05 13.27 -11.72
CA GLN A 37 -0.03 13.14 -13.18
C GLN A 37 -0.07 11.68 -13.65
N LEU A 38 0.68 10.78 -13.01
CA LEU A 38 0.66 9.36 -13.37
C LEU A 38 -0.73 8.74 -13.10
N VAL A 39 -1.33 9.06 -11.95
CA VAL A 39 -2.69 8.63 -11.61
C VAL A 39 -3.69 9.21 -12.62
N GLU A 40 -3.57 10.48 -13.00
CA GLU A 40 -4.45 11.12 -13.98
C GLU A 40 -4.30 10.53 -15.40
N GLN A 41 -3.08 10.22 -15.82
CA GLN A 41 -2.81 9.56 -17.11
C GLN A 41 -3.41 8.14 -17.15
N ILE A 42 -3.25 7.36 -16.08
CA ILE A 42 -3.86 6.03 -15.93
C ILE A 42 -5.40 6.13 -15.98
N MET A 43 -5.96 7.14 -15.31
CA MET A 43 -7.40 7.42 -15.30
C MET A 43 -7.93 7.78 -16.70
N THR A 44 -7.21 8.62 -17.44
CA THR A 44 -7.60 9.08 -18.77
C THR A 44 -7.50 7.97 -19.81
N ALA A 45 -6.45 7.14 -19.74
CA ALA A 45 -6.28 5.97 -20.62
C ALA A 45 -7.39 4.92 -20.40
N SER A 46 -7.82 4.74 -19.14
CA SER A 46 -8.90 3.81 -18.79
C SER A 46 -10.26 4.30 -19.29
N LYS A 47 -10.53 5.61 -19.23
CA LYS A 47 -11.77 6.21 -19.73
C LYS A 47 -11.93 6.05 -21.25
N ARG A 48 -10.86 6.31 -22.02
CA ARG A 48 -10.85 6.10 -23.49
C ARG A 48 -11.09 4.63 -23.88
N LYS A 49 -10.62 3.69 -23.06
CA LYS A 49 -10.82 2.25 -23.29
C LYS A 49 -12.28 1.83 -23.02
N GLY A 50 -12.94 2.42 -22.03
CA GLY A 50 -14.37 2.24 -21.76
C GLY A 50 -15.27 2.81 -22.86
N GLU A 51 -15.01 4.05 -23.27
CA GLU A 51 -15.78 4.73 -24.35
C GLU A 51 -15.64 4.02 -25.71
N SER A 52 -14.46 3.45 -26.01
CA SER A 52 -14.25 2.65 -27.23
C SER A 52 -14.98 1.29 -27.22
N LEU A 53 -15.34 0.77 -26.04
CA LEU A 53 -16.10 -0.49 -25.90
C LEU A 53 -17.60 -0.23 -26.08
N GLU A 54 -18.11 0.92 -25.62
CA GLU A 54 -19.51 1.30 -25.79
C GLU A 54 -19.86 1.66 -27.25
N ALA A 55 -18.92 2.22 -28.01
CA ALA A 55 -19.15 2.59 -29.41
C ALA A 55 -19.20 1.40 -30.40
N LYS A 56 -18.83 0.18 -29.99
CA LYS A 56 -18.81 -1.02 -30.86
C LYS A 56 -20.05 -1.91 -30.78
N GLY A 57 -21.09 -1.48 -30.06
CA GLY A 57 -22.34 -2.22 -29.87
C GLY A 57 -23.39 -2.00 -30.96
N ALA A 58 -23.04 -1.98 -32.25
CA ALA A 58 -24.02 -1.96 -33.34
C ALA A 58 -23.54 -2.74 -34.58
N SER A 59 -24.25 -3.84 -34.87
CA SER A 59 -24.22 -4.71 -36.05
C SER A 59 -23.13 -5.80 -36.14
N GLY A 60 -23.59 -7.00 -36.48
CA GLY A 60 -22.76 -8.10 -37.01
C GLY A 60 -22.64 -9.29 -36.06
N GLY A 61 -23.41 -10.35 -36.32
CA GLY A 61 -23.28 -11.63 -35.63
C GLY A 61 -21.87 -12.20 -35.77
N VAL A 62 -21.17 -12.34 -34.65
CA VAL A 62 -19.91 -13.09 -34.53
C VAL A 62 -20.11 -14.06 -33.39
N THR A 63 -19.78 -15.33 -33.65
CA THR A 63 -19.68 -16.39 -32.67
C THR A 63 -18.87 -15.89 -31.47
N SER A 64 -19.56 -15.64 -30.36
CA SER A 64 -18.94 -15.22 -29.10
C SER A 64 -18.02 -16.34 -28.62
N VAL A 65 -16.73 -16.19 -28.89
CA VAL A 65 -15.71 -16.81 -28.05
C VAL A 65 -15.97 -16.25 -26.66
N ARG A 66 -16.55 -17.05 -25.77
CA ARG A 66 -16.76 -16.66 -24.37
C ARG A 66 -15.40 -16.23 -23.84
N GLN A 67 -15.17 -14.92 -23.73
CA GLN A 67 -14.00 -14.41 -23.05
C GLN A 67 -14.13 -14.93 -21.62
N ALA A 68 -13.14 -15.71 -21.18
CA ALA A 68 -13.08 -16.11 -19.79
C ALA A 68 -13.24 -14.83 -18.93
N PRO A 69 -14.10 -14.84 -17.91
CA PRO A 69 -14.34 -13.65 -17.10
C PRO A 69 -13.01 -13.06 -16.64
N GLU A 70 -12.84 -11.75 -16.83
CA GLU A 70 -11.62 -11.06 -16.43
C GLU A 70 -11.48 -11.19 -14.91
N MET A 71 -10.33 -11.68 -14.45
CA MET A 71 -10.06 -11.82 -13.02
C MET A 71 -10.14 -10.45 -12.35
N PRO A 72 -10.81 -10.32 -11.19
CA PRO A 72 -11.01 -9.02 -10.56
C PRO A 72 -9.69 -8.41 -10.12
N LEU A 73 -9.68 -7.08 -10.03
CA LEU A 73 -8.59 -6.34 -9.40
C LEU A 73 -8.50 -6.72 -7.92
N LEU A 74 -7.28 -7.04 -7.46
CA LEU A 74 -7.02 -7.25 -6.04
C LEU A 74 -6.33 -6.03 -5.43
N ILE A 75 -6.84 -5.60 -4.28
CA ILE A 75 -6.27 -4.57 -3.43
C ILE A 75 -5.66 -5.30 -2.24
N LEU A 76 -4.35 -5.22 -2.08
CA LEU A 76 -3.62 -5.94 -1.04
C LEU A 76 -3.38 -4.98 0.13
N ASP A 77 -3.96 -5.29 1.29
CA ASP A 77 -3.68 -4.58 2.53
C ASP A 77 -2.29 -4.98 3.04
N LEU A 78 -1.26 -4.25 2.58
CA LEU A 78 0.13 -4.66 2.74
C LEU A 78 0.52 -4.78 4.21
N PRO A 79 0.26 -3.79 5.09
CA PRO A 79 0.57 -3.93 6.51
C PRO A 79 -0.16 -5.10 7.15
N ASN A 80 -1.44 -5.33 6.84
CA ASN A 80 -2.19 -6.46 7.40
C ASN A 80 -1.59 -7.81 6.97
N ILE A 81 -1.24 -7.96 5.70
CA ILE A 81 -0.60 -9.17 5.15
C ILE A 81 0.76 -9.42 5.81
N CYS A 82 1.62 -8.40 5.85
CA CYS A 82 2.96 -8.51 6.41
C CYS A 82 2.95 -8.79 7.92
N MET A 83 2.05 -8.14 8.67
CA MET A 83 1.89 -8.39 10.11
C MET A 83 1.30 -9.78 10.38
N ARG A 84 0.35 -10.24 9.56
CA ARG A 84 -0.19 -11.61 9.69
C ARG A 84 0.89 -12.66 9.45
N HIS A 85 1.69 -12.51 8.40
CA HIS A 85 2.81 -13.40 8.10
C HIS A 85 3.84 -13.42 9.24
N GLY A 86 4.18 -12.24 9.78
CA GLY A 86 5.07 -12.10 10.93
C GLY A 86 4.43 -12.46 12.28
N GLN A 87 3.30 -13.19 12.29
CA GLN A 87 2.56 -13.62 13.49
C GLN A 87 2.23 -12.48 14.46
N HIS A 88 1.99 -11.28 13.93
CA HIS A 88 1.79 -10.03 14.68
C HIS A 88 2.97 -9.59 15.56
N LYS A 89 4.13 -10.25 15.43
CA LYS A 89 5.35 -9.93 16.19
C LYS A 89 6.32 -9.07 15.38
N ARG A 90 6.31 -9.19 14.06
CA ARG A 90 7.17 -8.43 13.14
C ARG A 90 6.42 -8.07 11.86
N PHE A 91 6.84 -7.01 11.20
CA PHE A 91 6.36 -6.70 9.85
C PHE A 91 7.19 -7.49 8.84
N SER A 92 6.64 -8.59 8.32
CA SER A 92 7.37 -9.46 7.41
C SER A 92 7.06 -9.20 5.93
N CYS A 93 8.00 -8.59 5.22
CA CYS A 93 7.84 -8.24 3.80
C CYS A 93 7.72 -9.46 2.88
N ALA A 94 8.25 -10.63 3.29
CA ALA A 94 8.04 -11.86 2.53
C ALA A 94 6.55 -12.19 2.35
N GLY A 95 5.70 -11.83 3.32
CA GLY A 95 4.26 -12.08 3.27
C GLY A 95 3.59 -11.44 2.05
N ILE A 96 3.94 -10.19 1.70
CA ILE A 96 3.34 -9.53 0.52
C ILE A 96 3.81 -10.16 -0.78
N GLN A 97 5.08 -10.56 -0.87
CA GLN A 97 5.61 -11.25 -2.04
C GLN A 97 4.91 -12.61 -2.26
N LEU A 98 4.74 -13.39 -1.19
CA LEU A 98 4.04 -14.68 -1.23
C LEU A 98 2.58 -14.52 -1.68
N CYS A 99 1.88 -13.49 -1.19
CA CYS A 99 0.52 -13.15 -1.61
C CYS A 99 0.45 -12.82 -3.12
N ILE A 100 1.32 -11.92 -3.60
CA ILE A 100 1.40 -11.55 -5.02
C ILE A 100 1.67 -12.78 -5.88
N GLU A 101 2.63 -13.62 -5.49
CA GLU A 101 2.97 -14.83 -6.23
C GLU A 101 1.83 -15.84 -6.27
N HIS A 102 1.10 -16.01 -5.17
CA HIS A 102 -0.05 -16.91 -5.09
C HIS A 102 -1.10 -16.58 -6.16
N PHE A 103 -1.46 -15.30 -6.27
CA PHE A 103 -2.47 -14.85 -7.23
C PHE A 103 -1.93 -14.75 -8.65
N ARG A 104 -0.67 -14.32 -8.82
CA ARG A 104 0.00 -14.30 -10.13
C ARG A 104 0.02 -15.68 -10.78
N LYS A 105 0.39 -16.73 -10.03
CA LYS A 105 0.39 -18.13 -10.50
C LYS A 105 -0.99 -18.64 -10.92
N ARG A 106 -2.06 -18.01 -10.42
CA ARG A 106 -3.47 -18.31 -10.74
C ARG A 106 -4.06 -17.42 -11.85
N GLY A 107 -3.24 -16.59 -12.49
CA GLY A 107 -3.63 -15.78 -13.64
C GLY A 107 -4.21 -14.40 -13.31
N PHE A 108 -4.19 -13.97 -12.04
CA PHE A 108 -4.50 -12.58 -11.70
C PHE A 108 -3.42 -11.66 -12.27
N LYS A 109 -3.85 -10.60 -12.98
CA LYS A 109 -2.96 -9.66 -13.68
C LYS A 109 -2.90 -8.28 -13.05
N LYS A 110 -3.91 -7.93 -12.23
CA LYS A 110 -4.07 -6.60 -11.66
C LYS A 110 -4.12 -6.71 -10.15
N MET A 111 -3.06 -6.27 -9.50
CA MET A 111 -2.90 -6.27 -8.06
C MET A 111 -2.25 -4.94 -7.66
N VAL A 112 -2.76 -4.30 -6.61
CA VAL A 112 -2.18 -3.09 -6.04
C VAL A 112 -2.14 -3.21 -4.53
N ALA A 113 -1.01 -2.91 -3.93
CA ALA A 113 -0.78 -2.98 -2.50
C ALA A 113 -0.55 -1.56 -1.95
N PHE A 114 -1.32 -1.16 -0.95
CA PHE A 114 -1.15 0.16 -0.31
C PHE A 114 -0.27 0.04 0.92
N VAL A 115 0.64 1.00 1.11
CA VAL A 115 1.53 1.06 2.27
C VAL A 115 1.76 2.51 2.69
N PRO A 116 1.71 2.86 3.98
CA PRO A 116 2.11 4.19 4.45
C PRO A 116 3.53 4.58 4.02
N GLU A 117 3.72 5.79 3.50
CA GLU A 117 5.02 6.25 2.97
C GLU A 117 6.18 6.13 3.98
N HIS A 118 5.92 6.37 5.27
CA HIS A 118 6.93 6.29 6.32
C HIS A 118 7.53 4.89 6.49
N LEU A 119 6.85 3.84 6.03
CA LEU A 119 7.38 2.47 6.05
C LEU A 119 8.37 2.20 4.90
N LEU A 120 8.46 3.09 3.91
CA LEU A 120 9.40 2.98 2.80
C LEU A 120 10.68 3.82 3.01
N ASP A 121 10.80 4.50 4.15
CA ASP A 121 11.93 5.39 4.43
C ASP A 121 13.16 4.60 4.92
N TYR A 122 14.19 4.56 4.06
CA TYR A 122 15.50 3.95 4.33
C TYR A 122 16.20 4.54 5.55
N GLU A 123 16.04 5.83 5.86
CA GLU A 123 16.80 6.44 6.97
C GLU A 123 16.33 5.92 8.33
N ASN A 124 15.02 5.72 8.49
CA ASN A 124 14.45 5.15 9.70
C ASN A 124 14.76 3.66 9.82
N ALA A 125 14.75 2.94 8.71
CA ALA A 125 15.05 1.51 8.70
C ALA A 125 16.53 1.18 8.85
N GLY A 126 17.42 1.98 8.27
CA GLY A 126 18.88 1.84 8.42
C GLY A 126 19.33 2.10 9.86
N LYS A 127 18.75 3.12 10.50
CA LYS A 127 18.98 3.41 11.93
C LYS A 127 18.49 2.25 12.81
N HIS A 128 17.33 1.67 12.51
CA HIS A 128 16.78 0.56 13.29
C HIS A 128 17.49 -0.77 13.06
N ALA A 129 17.85 -1.10 11.81
CA ALA A 129 18.65 -2.28 11.48
C ALA A 129 20.04 -2.22 12.13
N HIS A 130 20.64 -1.02 12.22
CA HIS A 130 21.89 -0.80 12.93
C HIS A 130 21.75 -1.03 14.45
N LEU A 131 20.68 -0.53 15.07
CA LEU A 131 20.41 -0.72 16.50
C LEU A 131 20.14 -2.19 16.86
N LEU A 132 19.34 -2.91 16.06
CA LEU A 132 19.10 -4.35 16.21
C LEU A 132 20.40 -5.16 16.06
N ARG A 133 21.24 -4.82 15.07
CA ARG A 133 22.52 -5.52 14.82
C ARG A 133 23.54 -5.31 15.95
N LEU A 134 23.44 -4.22 16.69
CA LEU A 134 24.30 -3.93 17.84
C LEU A 134 23.78 -4.55 19.16
N GLY A 135 22.71 -5.35 19.12
CA GLY A 135 22.16 -5.98 20.31
C GLY A 135 21.48 -5.00 21.27
N PHE A 136 21.27 -3.74 20.86
CA PHE A 136 20.40 -2.82 21.56
C PHE A 136 18.95 -3.16 21.21
N GLU A 137 18.42 -4.20 21.86
CA GLU A 137 16.98 -4.35 22.02
C GLU A 137 16.52 -3.18 22.90
N THR A 138 16.21 -2.04 22.30
CA THR A 138 15.40 -1.07 23.03
C THR A 138 14.08 -1.76 23.35
N ALA A 139 13.47 -1.47 24.50
CA ALA A 139 12.14 -2.00 24.82
C ALA A 139 11.07 -1.65 23.73
N ASP A 140 11.41 -0.74 22.82
CA ASP A 140 10.64 -0.35 21.63
C ASP A 140 10.96 -1.17 20.36
N ALA A 141 12.09 -1.87 20.30
CA ALA A 141 12.42 -2.83 19.24
C ALA A 141 11.50 -4.06 19.26
N ALA A 142 10.94 -4.40 20.42
CA ALA A 142 9.88 -5.41 20.56
C ALA A 142 8.52 -4.97 19.97
N LYS A 143 8.39 -3.71 19.51
CA LYS A 143 7.20 -3.14 18.85
C LYS A 143 7.42 -2.83 17.37
N THR A 144 8.44 -3.38 16.71
CA THR A 144 8.79 -3.01 15.33
C THR A 144 7.69 -3.38 14.33
N LYS A 145 6.80 -2.41 14.11
CA LYS A 145 5.92 -2.25 12.95
C LYS A 145 6.68 -1.83 11.69
N LEU A 146 8.01 -1.79 11.74
CA LEU A 146 8.84 -1.41 10.60
C LEU A 146 9.18 -2.63 9.75
N PRO A 147 9.26 -2.46 8.43
CA PRO A 147 9.45 -3.60 7.54
C PRO A 147 10.84 -4.22 7.67
N ASP A 148 10.91 -5.55 7.73
CA ASP A 148 12.16 -6.30 7.85
C ASP A 148 13.01 -6.31 6.56
N ASN A 149 12.41 -5.99 5.42
CA ASN A 149 13.09 -5.89 4.13
C ASN A 149 12.47 -4.80 3.25
N ILE A 150 12.96 -3.57 3.40
CA ILE A 150 12.46 -2.42 2.60
C ILE A 150 12.88 -2.51 1.13
N SER A 151 14.06 -3.06 0.84
CA SER A 151 14.51 -3.22 -0.55
C SER A 151 13.54 -4.05 -1.38
N LEU A 152 12.93 -5.09 -0.78
CA LEU A 152 11.84 -5.84 -1.40
C LEU A 152 10.61 -4.96 -1.68
N LEU A 153 10.16 -4.16 -0.70
CA LEU A 153 9.00 -3.28 -0.89
C LEU A 153 9.24 -2.24 -2.00
N LEU A 154 10.45 -1.73 -2.10
CA LEU A 154 10.84 -0.78 -3.15
C LEU A 154 10.93 -1.45 -4.52
N SER A 155 11.47 -2.67 -4.61
CA SER A 155 11.40 -3.47 -5.84
C SER A 155 9.95 -3.65 -6.30
N LEU A 156 9.06 -4.05 -5.37
CA LEU A 156 7.64 -4.22 -5.69
C LEU A 156 6.95 -2.89 -6.06
N LYS A 157 7.43 -1.75 -5.56
CA LYS A 157 6.97 -0.41 -5.95
C LYS A 157 7.42 -0.06 -7.37
N GLU A 158 8.68 -0.34 -7.71
CA GLU A 158 9.22 -0.15 -9.07
C GLU A 158 8.51 -1.05 -10.09
N GLU A 159 8.14 -2.27 -9.70
CA GLU A 159 7.33 -3.20 -10.50
C GLU A 159 5.86 -2.78 -10.61
N GLY A 160 5.41 -1.76 -9.88
CA GLY A 160 4.06 -1.22 -9.92
C GLY A 160 3.03 -1.98 -9.06
N TYR A 161 3.46 -2.93 -8.23
CA TYR A 161 2.58 -3.61 -7.28
C TYR A 161 2.31 -2.77 -6.03
N VAL A 162 3.28 -1.97 -5.57
CA VAL A 162 3.18 -1.21 -4.31
C VAL A 162 2.98 0.29 -4.59
N VAL A 163 2.02 0.89 -3.89
CA VAL A 163 1.74 2.33 -3.92
C VAL A 163 1.80 2.88 -2.50
N SER A 164 2.52 3.98 -2.32
CA SER A 164 2.58 4.65 -1.02
C SER A 164 1.38 5.55 -0.78
N THR A 165 0.78 5.48 0.41
CA THR A 165 -0.22 6.44 0.88
C THR A 165 0.46 7.63 1.58
N PRO A 166 -0.11 8.85 1.48
CA PRO A 166 0.49 10.03 2.09
C PRO A 166 0.65 9.92 3.61
N PRO A 167 1.61 10.63 4.21
CA PRO A 167 1.73 10.68 5.67
C PRO A 167 0.48 11.29 6.30
N GLN A 168 0.09 10.77 7.47
CA GLN A 168 -1.07 11.21 8.27
C GLN A 168 -2.45 10.76 7.76
N ASP A 169 -2.53 10.15 6.58
CA ASP A 169 -3.76 9.54 6.11
C ASP A 169 -3.87 8.08 6.57
N TYR A 170 -5.11 7.59 6.66
CA TYR A 170 -5.40 6.18 6.90
C TYR A 170 -5.33 5.41 5.58
N ASP A 171 -4.42 4.45 5.52
CA ASP A 171 -4.25 3.52 4.40
C ASP A 171 -5.54 2.72 4.10
N ASP A 172 -6.31 2.36 5.13
CA ASP A 172 -7.62 1.70 4.98
C ASP A 172 -8.56 2.44 4.02
N SER A 173 -8.57 3.78 4.06
CA SER A 173 -9.45 4.59 3.22
C SER A 173 -9.10 4.47 1.74
N TYR A 174 -7.82 4.35 1.42
CA TYR A 174 -7.34 4.13 0.05
C TYR A 174 -7.69 2.73 -0.44
N CYS A 175 -7.49 1.71 0.40
CA CYS A 175 -7.86 0.33 0.08
C CYS A 175 -9.35 0.23 -0.29
N ILE A 176 -10.23 0.71 0.59
CA ILE A 176 -11.68 0.64 0.40
C ILE A 176 -12.13 1.49 -0.78
N SER A 177 -11.67 2.74 -0.88
CA SER A 177 -12.11 3.65 -1.94
C SER A 177 -11.68 3.17 -3.32
N TYR A 178 -10.47 2.64 -3.44
CA TYR A 178 -9.96 2.11 -4.71
C TYR A 178 -10.69 0.82 -5.10
N ALA A 179 -10.92 -0.08 -4.14
CA ALA A 179 -11.72 -1.28 -4.36
C ALA A 179 -13.14 -0.93 -4.83
N HIS A 180 -13.81 -0.01 -4.14
CA HIS A 180 -15.18 0.39 -4.48
C HIS A 180 -15.29 0.99 -5.87
N LYS A 181 -14.36 1.90 -6.21
CA LYS A 181 -14.33 2.55 -7.51
C LYS A 181 -14.12 1.58 -8.68
N HIS A 182 -13.39 0.50 -8.46
CA HIS A 182 -12.97 -0.43 -9.50
C HIS A 182 -13.63 -1.82 -9.39
N ASN A 183 -14.64 -1.96 -8.53
CA ASN A 183 -15.28 -3.24 -8.19
C ASN A 183 -14.23 -4.34 -7.87
N GLY A 184 -13.21 -3.97 -7.10
CA GLY A 184 -12.09 -4.83 -6.73
C GLY A 184 -12.30 -5.50 -5.38
N VAL A 185 -11.50 -6.54 -5.11
CA VAL A 185 -11.51 -7.28 -3.84
C VAL A 185 -10.33 -6.86 -2.99
N VAL A 186 -10.59 -6.52 -1.72
CA VAL A 186 -9.54 -6.23 -0.74
C VAL A 186 -9.12 -7.51 -0.04
N VAL A 187 -7.82 -7.81 -0.07
CA VAL A 187 -7.21 -8.93 0.64
C VAL A 187 -6.74 -8.43 1.99
N THR A 188 -7.55 -8.67 3.01
CA THR A 188 -7.32 -8.19 4.38
C THR A 188 -8.01 -9.09 5.40
N ASN A 189 -7.48 -9.15 6.62
CA ASN A 189 -8.18 -9.70 7.78
C ASN A 189 -8.81 -8.60 8.66
N ASP A 190 -8.60 -7.33 8.34
CA ASP A 190 -9.31 -6.24 8.99
C ASP A 190 -10.78 -6.20 8.53
N LYS A 191 -11.66 -5.75 9.42
CA LYS A 191 -13.09 -5.56 9.12
C LYS A 191 -13.44 -4.10 8.82
N TYR A 192 -12.47 -3.18 8.97
CA TYR A 192 -12.61 -1.75 8.75
C TYR A 192 -13.83 -1.14 9.45
N ARG A 193 -14.11 -1.59 10.68
CA ARG A 193 -15.35 -1.25 11.41
C ARG A 193 -15.53 0.25 11.64
N ASP A 194 -14.41 0.96 11.73
CA ASP A 194 -14.39 2.39 12.02
C ASP A 194 -14.23 3.24 10.75
N CYS A 195 -13.96 2.63 9.60
CA CYS A 195 -13.79 3.32 8.33
C CYS A 195 -15.16 3.63 7.71
N LYS A 196 -15.50 4.92 7.63
CA LYS A 196 -16.72 5.39 6.97
C LYS A 196 -16.37 6.07 5.66
N ILE A 197 -16.54 5.34 4.56
CA ILE A 197 -16.36 5.88 3.21
C ILE A 197 -17.73 6.21 2.61
N HIS A 198 -17.90 7.45 2.18
CA HIS A 198 -19.17 7.90 1.59
C HIS A 198 -19.53 7.06 0.35
N GLY A 199 -20.77 6.56 0.33
CA GLY A 199 -21.28 5.74 -0.79
C GLY A 199 -20.94 4.25 -0.72
N VAL A 200 -20.10 3.81 0.24
CA VAL A 200 -19.78 2.39 0.45
C VAL A 200 -20.70 1.81 1.51
N THR A 201 -21.51 0.80 1.14
CA THR A 201 -22.38 0.11 2.10
C THR A 201 -21.62 -0.99 2.83
N TRP A 202 -22.08 -1.33 4.04
CA TRP A 202 -21.49 -2.44 4.81
C TRP A 202 -21.60 -3.80 4.10
N ASP A 203 -22.69 -4.03 3.38
CA ASP A 203 -22.91 -5.29 2.68
C ASP A 203 -22.00 -5.41 1.45
N TRP A 204 -21.82 -4.31 0.72
CA TRP A 204 -20.82 -4.25 -0.34
C TRP A 204 -19.42 -4.49 0.21
N LEU A 205 -19.06 -3.80 1.31
CA LEU A 205 -17.73 -3.94 1.88
C LEU A 205 -17.46 -5.40 2.26
N ARG A 206 -18.37 -6.04 3.02
CA ARG A 206 -18.23 -7.43 3.45
C ARG A 206 -18.09 -8.43 2.30
N SER A 207 -18.79 -8.23 1.19
CA SER A 207 -18.68 -9.13 0.03
C SER A 207 -17.36 -8.97 -0.72
N HIS A 208 -16.68 -7.84 -0.57
CA HIS A 208 -15.42 -7.52 -1.24
C HIS A 208 -14.18 -7.69 -0.34
N LEU A 209 -14.33 -8.15 0.91
CA LEU A 209 -13.19 -8.47 1.79
C LEU A 209 -12.86 -9.97 1.73
N MET A 210 -11.68 -10.30 1.20
CA MET A 210 -11.13 -11.65 1.22
C MET A 210 -10.16 -11.81 2.38
N THR A 211 -10.60 -12.57 3.39
CA THR A 211 -9.74 -13.00 4.50
C THR A 211 -8.75 -14.06 4.06
N PHE A 212 -7.69 -14.25 4.85
CA PHE A 212 -6.62 -15.19 4.53
C PHE A 212 -5.86 -15.62 5.79
N THR A 213 -5.08 -16.67 5.66
CA THR A 213 -4.10 -17.10 6.67
C THR A 213 -2.77 -17.45 6.00
N PHE A 214 -1.77 -17.71 6.83
CA PHE A 214 -0.53 -18.36 6.42
C PHE A 214 -0.40 -19.69 7.16
N VAL A 215 0.12 -20.70 6.46
CA VAL A 215 0.66 -21.93 7.07
C VAL A 215 2.14 -21.93 6.72
N ASP A 216 2.97 -21.56 7.70
CA ASP A 216 4.36 -21.18 7.47
C ASP A 216 4.46 -20.11 6.34
N ASP A 217 5.23 -20.37 5.28
CA ASP A 217 5.38 -19.48 4.13
C ASP A 217 4.34 -19.75 3.01
N GLU A 218 3.27 -20.50 3.30
CA GLU A 218 2.17 -20.73 2.36
C GLU A 218 1.03 -19.74 2.58
N PHE A 219 0.83 -18.83 1.62
CA PHE A 219 -0.33 -17.93 1.60
C PHE A 219 -1.61 -18.71 1.24
N MET A 220 -2.59 -18.68 2.13
CA MET A 220 -3.88 -19.35 1.99
C MET A 220 -5.04 -18.35 2.05
N PRO A 221 -5.63 -17.95 0.92
CA PRO A 221 -6.87 -17.18 0.94
C PRO A 221 -8.01 -18.03 1.53
N ASN A 222 -9.04 -17.38 2.09
CA ASN A 222 -10.20 -18.07 2.62
C ASN A 222 -10.87 -18.93 1.52
N PRO A 223 -10.92 -20.27 1.67
CA PRO A 223 -11.45 -21.16 0.65
C PRO A 223 -12.95 -20.96 0.40
N ASP A 224 -13.67 -20.38 1.36
CA ASP A 224 -15.10 -20.11 1.27
C ASP A 224 -15.40 -18.74 0.63
N PHE A 225 -14.38 -17.90 0.42
CA PHE A 225 -14.57 -16.61 -0.24
C PHE A 225 -15.08 -16.80 -1.67
N LYS A 226 -16.13 -16.05 -2.01
CA LYS A 226 -16.70 -16.02 -3.37
C LYS A 226 -16.49 -14.63 -3.93
N PHE A 227 -15.88 -14.55 -5.10
CA PHE A 227 -15.74 -13.29 -5.81
C PHE A 227 -17.13 -12.70 -6.09
N PRO A 228 -17.34 -11.40 -5.78
CA PRO A 228 -18.56 -10.70 -6.16
C PRO A 228 -18.80 -10.79 -7.66
N SER A 229 -20.06 -11.02 -8.03
CA SER A 229 -20.54 -11.07 -9.42
C SER A 229 -20.76 -9.68 -10.00
#